data_AF-A0A496B2H3-F1
#
_entry.id   AF-A0A496B2H3-F1
#
_cell.length_a   1.000
_cell.length_b   1.000
_cell.length_c   1.000
_cell.angle_alpha   90.00
_cell.angle_beta   90.00
_cell.angle_gamma   90.00
#
_symmetry.space_group_name_H-M   'P 1'
#
loop_
_entity.id
_entity.type
_entity.pdbx_description
1 polymer ?
#
loop_
_entity_poly.entity_id
_entity_poly.type
_entity_poly.pdbx_seq_one_letter_code
_entity_poly.pdbx_strand_id
1 'polypeptide(L)'
;MHTIHNWETWLGTDEAGKGDYFGPVVVAGVHVNAACREAFAELGITDGKTLSIKRVRQLAEAMRCGYNESIAVVQKMPAAYNALYDDFRRRGKNLNHLLGALHAEVIETLHARSGERHVCVDRFANADVITPQISTAIRRDLRIKQVPKAERDIAVAAASIIARDAFLAGMETLSKKYEFQLPRGSYRVTKAGKEFVALHGASALGEVAKLHFSLTEDVLAPAVFRFSAL
;
A
#
# COMPACT_ATOMS: atom_id res chain seq x y z
N MET A 1 -25.33 -13.76 -5.10
CA MET A 1 -24.02 -13.07 -4.96
C MET A 1 -23.55 -12.69 -6.35
N HIS A 2 -23.27 -11.41 -6.63
CA HIS A 2 -22.67 -11.02 -7.91
C HIS A 2 -21.20 -11.45 -7.90
N THR A 3 -20.88 -12.53 -8.60
CA THR A 3 -19.52 -13.01 -8.80
C THR A 3 -18.71 -11.94 -9.55
N ILE A 4 -17.54 -11.56 -9.01
CA ILE A 4 -16.69 -10.52 -9.63
C ILE A 4 -16.16 -11.03 -10.98
N HIS A 5 -15.75 -12.29 -11.09
CA HIS A 5 -15.32 -12.96 -12.32
C HIS A 5 -15.44 -14.48 -12.18
N ASN A 6 -15.29 -15.22 -13.28
CA ASN A 6 -15.34 -16.68 -13.33
C ASN A 6 -13.97 -17.33 -13.65
N TRP A 7 -12.86 -16.61 -13.47
CA TRP A 7 -11.51 -17.13 -13.66
C TRP A 7 -11.12 -18.23 -12.66
N GLU A 8 -10.44 -19.26 -13.15
CA GLU A 8 -9.90 -20.37 -12.34
C GLU A 8 -8.64 -19.94 -11.59
N THR A 9 -7.76 -19.21 -12.28
CA THR A 9 -6.52 -18.63 -11.78
C THR A 9 -6.49 -17.13 -12.13
N TRP A 10 -6.00 -16.30 -11.21
CA TRP A 10 -5.86 -14.85 -11.43
C TRP A 10 -4.93 -14.21 -10.38
N LEU A 11 -4.51 -12.98 -10.68
CA LEU A 11 -3.77 -12.12 -9.76
C LEU A 11 -4.74 -11.15 -9.07
N GLY A 12 -4.61 -10.99 -7.76
CA GLY A 12 -5.23 -9.89 -7.01
C GLY A 12 -4.18 -8.91 -6.56
N THR A 13 -4.44 -7.60 -6.60
CA THR A 13 -3.55 -6.58 -6.02
C THR A 13 -4.30 -5.57 -5.19
N ASP A 14 -3.67 -5.09 -4.11
CA ASP A 14 -4.19 -4.05 -3.23
C ASP A 14 -3.03 -3.28 -2.56
N GLU A 15 -3.32 -2.13 -1.97
CA GLU A 15 -2.34 -1.25 -1.35
C GLU A 15 -2.65 -0.87 0.11
N ALA A 16 -1.60 -0.57 0.86
CA ALA A 16 -1.67 -0.04 2.21
C ALA A 16 -0.77 1.19 2.38
N GLY A 17 -1.15 2.08 3.31
CA GLY A 17 -0.36 3.25 3.68
C GLY A 17 -0.58 4.49 2.82
N LYS A 18 -1.42 4.45 1.76
CA LYS A 18 -1.68 5.62 0.90
C LYS A 18 -2.29 6.81 1.65
N GLY A 19 -3.11 6.53 2.66
CA GLY A 19 -3.83 7.54 3.45
C GLY A 19 -3.15 7.88 4.78
N ASP A 20 -2.01 7.26 5.07
CA ASP A 20 -1.25 7.45 6.30
C ASP A 20 -0.15 8.49 6.06
N TYR A 21 -0.08 9.49 6.93
CA TYR A 21 0.95 10.54 6.82
C TYR A 21 2.35 9.97 7.06
N PHE A 22 2.48 9.19 8.14
CA PHE A 22 3.71 8.47 8.45
C PHE A 22 3.78 7.12 7.75
N GLY A 23 4.99 6.61 7.57
CA GLY A 23 5.23 5.26 7.10
C GLY A 23 5.26 5.09 5.59
N PRO A 24 5.50 3.86 5.12
CA PRO A 24 5.63 3.56 3.71
C PRO A 24 4.29 3.65 2.96
N VAL A 25 4.39 3.56 1.63
CA VAL A 25 3.34 2.98 0.79
C VAL A 25 3.76 1.57 0.43
N VAL A 26 2.82 0.63 0.49
CA VAL A 26 3.04 -0.75 0.11
C VAL A 26 1.96 -1.18 -0.87
N VAL A 27 2.35 -1.80 -1.98
CA VAL A 27 1.46 -2.54 -2.85
C VAL A 27 1.85 -4.00 -2.77
N ALA A 28 0.85 -4.87 -2.64
CA ALA A 28 1.06 -6.30 -2.70
C ALA A 28 0.18 -6.92 -3.77
N GLY A 29 0.58 -8.09 -4.23
CA GLY A 29 -0.21 -8.93 -5.11
C GLY A 29 -0.10 -10.39 -4.72
N VAL A 30 -1.17 -11.12 -5.00
CA VAL A 30 -1.27 -12.54 -4.72
C VAL A 30 -1.83 -13.24 -5.95
N HIS A 31 -1.10 -14.24 -6.44
CA HIS A 31 -1.58 -15.19 -7.44
C HIS A 31 -2.41 -16.27 -6.75
N VAL A 32 -3.66 -16.44 -7.18
CA VAL A 32 -4.56 -17.47 -6.65
C VAL A 32 -4.82 -18.51 -7.74
N ASN A 33 -4.61 -19.78 -7.38
CA ASN A 33 -5.11 -20.95 -8.10
C ASN A 33 -6.13 -21.72 -7.26
N ALA A 34 -6.62 -22.87 -7.74
CA ALA A 34 -7.59 -23.69 -7.02
C ALA A 34 -7.15 -24.05 -5.58
N ALA A 35 -5.90 -24.49 -5.41
CA ALA A 35 -5.35 -24.86 -4.10
C ALA A 35 -5.23 -23.64 -3.16
N CYS A 36 -4.82 -22.48 -3.67
CA CYS A 36 -4.80 -21.23 -2.90
C CYS A 36 -6.21 -20.83 -2.47
N ARG A 37 -7.19 -20.94 -3.38
CA ARG A 37 -8.58 -20.51 -3.14
C ARG A 37 -9.20 -21.27 -1.97
N GLU A 38 -9.03 -22.58 -1.92
CA GLU A 38 -9.52 -23.42 -0.81
C GLU A 38 -8.83 -23.07 0.51
N ALA A 39 -7.49 -23.09 0.52
CA ALA A 39 -6.73 -22.78 1.73
C ALA A 39 -7.00 -21.37 2.27
N PHE A 40 -7.12 -20.37 1.39
CA PHE A 40 -7.39 -18.98 1.80
C PHE A 40 -8.79 -18.81 2.34
N ALA A 41 -9.77 -19.53 1.80
CA ALA A 41 -11.12 -19.57 2.33
C ALA A 41 -11.15 -20.22 3.73
N GLU A 42 -10.46 -21.34 3.93
CA GLU A 42 -10.34 -22.02 5.23
C GLU A 42 -9.61 -21.15 6.27
N LEU A 43 -8.58 -20.41 5.86
CA LEU A 43 -7.92 -19.43 6.69
C LEU A 43 -8.83 -18.25 7.05
N GLY A 44 -10.01 -18.10 6.42
CA GLY A 44 -10.93 -17.00 6.66
C GLY A 44 -10.40 -15.66 6.16
N ILE A 45 -9.67 -15.67 5.05
CA ILE A 45 -9.24 -14.44 4.37
C ILE A 45 -10.48 -13.71 3.85
N THR A 46 -10.70 -12.51 4.39
CA THR A 46 -11.81 -11.61 4.07
C THR A 46 -11.26 -10.18 3.96
N ASP A 47 -12.12 -9.18 3.81
CA ASP A 47 -11.71 -7.77 3.84
C ASP A 47 -10.84 -7.48 5.07
N GLY A 48 -9.55 -7.22 4.80
CA GLY A 48 -8.53 -7.05 5.82
C GLY A 48 -8.72 -5.80 6.68
N LYS A 49 -9.67 -4.90 6.36
CA LYS A 49 -9.86 -3.61 7.06
C LYS A 49 -10.33 -3.78 8.50
N THR A 50 -11.15 -4.78 8.81
CA THR A 50 -11.69 -5.02 10.16
C THR A 50 -10.82 -5.94 11.03
N LEU A 51 -9.79 -6.56 10.45
CA LEU A 51 -8.93 -7.49 11.17
C LEU A 51 -8.03 -6.77 12.19
N SER A 52 -7.81 -7.43 13.34
CA SER A 52 -6.84 -6.99 14.33
C SER A 52 -5.41 -7.11 13.79
N ILE A 53 -4.47 -6.30 14.30
CA ILE A 53 -3.05 -6.36 13.91
C ILE A 53 -2.50 -7.79 14.09
N LYS A 54 -2.83 -8.44 15.21
CA LYS A 54 -2.42 -9.82 15.49
C LYS A 54 -2.94 -10.78 14.42
N ARG A 55 -4.20 -10.63 14.01
CA ARG A 55 -4.80 -11.49 12.99
C ARG A 55 -4.19 -11.27 11.60
N VAL A 56 -3.93 -10.01 11.24
CA VAL A 56 -3.23 -9.66 9.99
C VAL A 56 -1.86 -10.35 9.93
N ARG A 57 -1.05 -10.25 11.00
CA ARG A 57 0.27 -10.92 11.07
C ARG A 57 0.17 -12.42 10.93
N GLN A 58 -0.76 -13.05 11.66
CA GLN A 58 -0.96 -14.50 11.60
C GLN A 58 -1.33 -14.97 10.19
N LEU A 59 -2.23 -14.25 9.51
CA LEU A 59 -2.65 -14.59 8.15
C LEU A 59 -1.54 -14.35 7.13
N ALA A 60 -0.83 -13.22 7.24
CA ALA A 60 0.30 -12.91 6.38
C ALA A 60 1.41 -13.94 6.51
N GLU A 61 1.75 -14.34 7.74
CA GLU A 61 2.74 -15.38 8.01
C GLU A 61 2.31 -16.73 7.43
N ALA A 62 1.07 -17.15 7.67
CA ALA A 62 0.55 -18.41 7.11
C ALA A 62 0.61 -18.44 5.58
N MET A 63 0.24 -17.33 4.93
CA MET A 63 0.34 -17.19 3.47
C MET A 63 1.79 -17.23 2.98
N ARG A 64 2.73 -16.54 3.65
CA ARG A 64 4.15 -16.58 3.26
C ARG A 64 4.75 -17.97 3.44
N CYS A 65 4.45 -18.67 4.54
CA CYS A 65 4.98 -20.01 4.78
C CYS A 65 4.52 -21.03 3.73
N GLY A 66 3.27 -20.95 3.25
CA GLY A 66 2.72 -21.91 2.30
C GLY A 66 2.80 -21.50 0.83
N TYR A 67 2.82 -20.18 0.55
CA TYR A 67 2.52 -19.62 -0.78
C TYR A 67 3.42 -18.43 -1.14
N ASN A 68 4.64 -18.34 -0.60
CA ASN A 68 5.56 -17.23 -0.85
C ASN A 68 5.74 -16.91 -2.35
N GLU A 69 5.88 -17.93 -3.19
CA GLU A 69 6.08 -17.75 -4.64
C GLU A 69 4.88 -17.10 -5.34
N SER A 70 3.69 -17.25 -4.77
CA SER A 70 2.46 -16.60 -5.23
C SER A 70 2.33 -15.15 -4.76
N ILE A 71 3.26 -14.63 -3.96
CA ILE A 71 3.17 -13.31 -3.35
C ILE A 71 4.27 -12.39 -3.92
N ALA A 72 3.88 -11.17 -4.27
CA ALA A 72 4.81 -10.09 -4.61
C ALA A 72 4.46 -8.85 -3.78
N VAL A 73 5.50 -8.15 -3.31
CA VAL A 73 5.36 -6.93 -2.49
C VAL A 73 6.33 -5.88 -3.00
N VAL A 74 5.81 -4.69 -3.27
CA VAL A 74 6.59 -3.50 -3.59
C VAL A 74 6.35 -2.48 -2.48
N GLN A 75 7.41 -2.13 -1.76
CA GLN A 75 7.38 -1.16 -0.67
C GLN A 75 8.23 0.06 -1.01
N LYS A 76 7.70 1.26 -0.77
CA LYS A 76 8.45 2.51 -0.82
C LYS A 76 8.40 3.17 0.57
N MET A 77 9.53 3.15 1.27
CA MET A 77 9.73 3.89 2.52
C MET A 77 9.67 5.41 2.27
N PRO A 78 9.35 6.24 3.29
CA PRO A 78 9.02 7.66 3.09
C PRO A 78 10.01 8.45 2.23
N ALA A 79 11.31 8.32 2.46
CA ALA A 79 12.32 9.02 1.67
C ALA A 79 12.25 8.66 0.16
N ALA A 80 12.22 7.36 -0.15
CA ALA A 80 12.09 6.87 -1.52
C ALA A 80 10.73 7.22 -2.14
N TYR A 81 9.67 7.18 -1.32
CA TYR A 81 8.33 7.57 -1.74
C TYR A 81 8.26 9.06 -2.12
N ASN A 82 8.83 9.94 -1.29
CA ASN A 82 8.84 11.39 -1.55
C ASN A 82 9.60 11.70 -2.84
N ALA A 83 10.80 11.14 -3.02
CA ALA A 83 11.58 11.31 -4.25
C ALA A 83 10.81 10.81 -5.50
N LEU A 84 10.15 9.66 -5.39
CA LEU A 84 9.33 9.11 -6.48
C LEU A 84 8.12 10.01 -6.76
N TYR A 85 7.43 10.47 -5.73
CA TYR A 85 6.27 11.35 -5.87
C TYR A 85 6.65 12.66 -6.58
N ASP A 86 7.76 13.29 -6.18
CA ASP A 86 8.26 14.51 -6.81
C ASP A 86 8.57 14.31 -8.29
N ASP A 87 9.14 13.16 -8.66
CA ASP A 87 9.36 12.79 -10.05
C ASP A 87 8.06 12.63 -10.86
N PHE A 88 7.02 12.04 -10.27
CA PHE A 88 5.70 12.00 -10.89
C PHE A 88 5.10 13.40 -11.03
N ARG A 89 5.21 14.25 -10.01
CA ARG A 89 4.72 15.64 -10.05
C ARG A 89 5.40 16.47 -11.11
N ARG A 90 6.73 16.37 -11.26
CA ARG A 90 7.50 17.04 -12.33
C ARG A 90 7.03 16.65 -13.74
N ARG A 91 6.46 15.46 -13.90
CA ARG A 91 5.88 14.95 -15.15
C ARG A 91 4.38 15.27 -15.29
N GLY A 92 3.82 16.13 -14.45
CA GLY A 92 2.39 16.48 -14.45
C GLY A 92 1.47 15.36 -13.94
N LYS A 93 2.01 14.30 -13.34
CA LYS A 93 1.25 13.17 -12.80
C LYS A 93 0.88 13.39 -11.32
N ASN A 94 0.05 12.52 -10.77
CA ASN A 94 -0.43 12.60 -9.38
C ASN A 94 -0.24 11.26 -8.63
N LEU A 95 -0.69 11.20 -7.38
CA LEU A 95 -0.56 10.02 -6.52
C LEU A 95 -1.11 8.74 -7.17
N ASN A 96 -2.25 8.82 -7.86
CA ASN A 96 -2.85 7.65 -8.50
C ASN A 96 -1.96 7.09 -9.62
N HIS A 97 -1.19 7.93 -10.31
CA HIS A 97 -0.25 7.44 -11.31
C HIS A 97 0.96 6.74 -10.67
N LEU A 98 1.42 7.21 -9.50
CA LEU A 98 2.46 6.54 -8.73
C LEU A 98 1.96 5.17 -8.25
N LEU A 99 0.77 5.12 -7.65
CA LEU A 99 0.15 3.86 -7.24
C LEU A 99 -0.01 2.92 -8.44
N GLY A 100 -0.50 3.41 -9.58
CA GLY A 100 -0.61 2.64 -10.81
C GLY A 100 0.71 1.99 -11.24
N ALA A 101 1.84 2.68 -11.09
CA ALA A 101 3.16 2.13 -11.40
C ALA A 101 3.58 1.03 -10.41
N LEU A 102 3.28 1.19 -9.11
CA LEU A 102 3.58 0.17 -8.10
C LEU A 102 2.71 -1.09 -8.29
N HIS A 103 1.43 -0.93 -8.64
CA HIS A 103 0.57 -2.06 -9.02
C HIS A 103 1.08 -2.76 -10.27
N ALA A 104 1.52 -2.01 -11.29
CA ALA A 104 2.10 -2.59 -12.50
C ALA A 104 3.37 -3.42 -12.20
N GLU A 105 4.26 -2.92 -11.34
CA GLU A 105 5.47 -3.65 -10.91
C GLU A 105 5.13 -4.99 -10.23
N VAL A 106 4.12 -5.00 -9.34
CA VAL A 106 3.61 -6.21 -8.70
C VAL A 106 3.00 -7.18 -9.72
N ILE A 107 2.16 -6.67 -10.62
CA ILE A 107 1.48 -7.48 -11.65
C ILE A 107 2.51 -8.14 -12.58
N GLU A 108 3.50 -7.37 -13.07
CA GLU A 108 4.57 -7.87 -13.92
C GLU A 108 5.40 -8.94 -13.23
N THR A 109 5.74 -8.72 -11.96
CA THR A 109 6.49 -9.69 -11.15
C THR A 109 5.75 -11.02 -11.05
N LEU A 110 4.45 -10.98 -10.73
CA LEU A 110 3.64 -12.19 -10.60
C LEU A 110 3.39 -12.85 -11.96
N HIS A 111 3.10 -12.07 -13.00
CA HIS A 111 2.94 -12.57 -14.36
C HIS A 111 4.20 -13.30 -14.84
N ALA A 112 5.39 -12.74 -14.58
CA ALA A 112 6.66 -13.38 -14.95
C ALA A 112 6.89 -14.72 -14.24
N ARG A 113 6.37 -14.88 -13.01
CA ARG A 113 6.49 -16.12 -12.23
C ARG A 113 5.46 -17.18 -12.61
N SER A 114 4.21 -16.79 -12.84
CA SER A 114 3.09 -17.73 -13.01
C SER A 114 2.57 -17.86 -14.45
N GLY A 115 2.86 -16.89 -15.32
CA GLY A 115 2.24 -16.77 -16.64
C GLY A 115 0.78 -16.30 -16.61
N GLU A 116 0.22 -15.98 -15.43
CA GLU A 116 -1.18 -15.58 -15.28
C GLU A 116 -1.46 -14.23 -15.93
N ARG A 117 -2.59 -14.13 -16.65
CA ARG A 117 -2.95 -12.98 -17.46
C ARG A 117 -4.15 -12.22 -16.90
N HIS A 118 -4.97 -12.85 -16.09
CA HIS A 118 -6.13 -12.26 -15.46
C HIS A 118 -5.73 -11.53 -14.18
N VAL A 119 -6.16 -10.28 -14.05
CA VAL A 119 -5.83 -9.43 -12.91
C VAL A 119 -7.09 -8.78 -12.37
N CYS A 120 -7.33 -8.88 -11.07
CA CYS A 120 -8.37 -8.18 -10.34
C CYS A 120 -7.72 -7.14 -9.42
N VAL A 121 -8.22 -5.91 -9.45
CA VAL A 121 -7.68 -4.79 -8.65
C VAL A 121 -8.82 -3.99 -8.03
N ASP A 122 -8.66 -3.55 -6.77
CA ASP A 122 -9.58 -2.57 -6.19
C ASP A 122 -9.43 -1.22 -6.89
N ARG A 123 -10.54 -0.65 -7.33
CA ARG A 123 -10.52 0.59 -8.09
C ARG A 123 -10.18 1.77 -7.18
N PHE A 124 -8.94 2.26 -7.28
CA PHE A 124 -8.49 3.45 -6.54
C PHE A 124 -8.46 4.75 -7.37
N ALA A 125 -8.72 4.69 -8.68
CA ALA A 125 -8.78 5.85 -9.57
C ALA A 125 -9.94 5.74 -10.57
N ASN A 126 -10.45 6.89 -11.04
CA ASN A 126 -11.49 6.92 -12.07
C ASN A 126 -10.94 6.58 -13.46
N ALA A 127 -9.71 7.01 -13.75
CA ALA A 127 -9.01 6.69 -14.98
C ALA A 127 -8.17 5.43 -14.81
N ASP A 128 -7.92 4.72 -15.91
CA ASP A 128 -6.99 3.60 -15.92
C ASP A 128 -5.55 4.09 -15.82
N VAL A 129 -4.99 3.99 -14.61
CA VAL A 129 -3.62 4.41 -14.28
C VAL A 129 -2.63 3.24 -14.22
N ILE A 130 -3.11 1.99 -14.33
CA ILE A 130 -2.29 0.78 -14.21
C ILE A 130 -1.81 0.33 -15.59
N THR A 131 -2.74 0.11 -16.53
CA THR A 131 -2.42 -0.43 -17.87
C THR A 131 -1.36 0.39 -18.61
N PRO A 132 -1.34 1.74 -18.55
CA PRO A 132 -0.28 2.53 -19.18
C PRO A 132 1.13 2.29 -18.61
N GLN A 133 1.22 1.80 -17.37
CA GLN A 133 2.48 1.53 -16.67
C GLN A 133 3.00 0.12 -16.93
N ILE A 134 2.14 -0.81 -17.36
CA ILE A 134 2.54 -2.16 -17.77
C ILE A 134 3.40 -2.09 -19.04
N SER A 135 4.51 -2.83 -19.05
CA SER A 135 5.42 -3.02 -20.16
C SER A 135 4.68 -3.42 -21.44
N THR A 136 5.09 -2.82 -22.56
CA THR A 136 4.48 -3.06 -23.88
C THR A 136 4.57 -4.52 -24.30
N ALA A 137 5.56 -5.27 -23.80
CA ALA A 137 5.77 -6.68 -24.11
C ALA A 137 4.61 -7.58 -23.67
N ILE A 138 3.98 -7.29 -22.52
CA ILE A 138 2.91 -8.14 -21.95
C ILE A 138 1.56 -7.42 -21.88
N ARG A 139 1.51 -6.10 -22.09
CA ARG A 139 0.31 -5.28 -21.89
C ARG A 139 -0.92 -5.80 -22.64
N ARG A 140 -0.73 -6.31 -23.87
CA ARG A 140 -1.83 -6.85 -24.70
C ARG A 140 -2.32 -8.22 -24.24
N ASP A 141 -1.51 -8.95 -23.49
CA ASP A 141 -1.84 -10.27 -22.97
C ASP A 141 -2.64 -10.20 -21.68
N LEU A 142 -2.47 -9.13 -20.89
CA LEU A 142 -3.15 -8.98 -19.61
C LEU A 142 -4.62 -8.55 -19.76
N ARG A 143 -5.47 -9.15 -18.93
CA ARG A 143 -6.88 -8.81 -18.75
C ARG A 143 -7.07 -8.21 -17.36
N ILE A 144 -6.87 -6.90 -17.26
CA ILE A 144 -6.97 -6.17 -15.99
C ILE A 144 -8.41 -5.71 -15.77
N LYS A 145 -9.00 -6.17 -14.67
CA LYS A 145 -10.35 -5.82 -14.23
C LYS A 145 -10.28 -5.01 -12.94
N GLN A 146 -10.54 -3.71 -13.06
CA GLN A 146 -10.61 -2.78 -11.93
C GLN A 146 -12.06 -2.64 -11.46
N VAL A 147 -12.40 -3.17 -10.29
CA VAL A 147 -13.76 -3.11 -9.73
C VAL A 147 -13.77 -2.36 -8.40
N PRO A 148 -14.83 -1.60 -8.11
CA PRO A 148 -15.01 -1.06 -6.77
C PRO A 148 -15.37 -2.19 -5.81
N LYS A 149 -14.89 -2.08 -4.56
CA LYS A 149 -15.14 -3.06 -3.52
C LYS A 149 -14.62 -4.45 -3.90
N ALA A 150 -13.40 -4.46 -4.45
CA ALA A 150 -12.75 -5.69 -4.92
C ALA A 150 -12.28 -6.58 -3.76
N GLU A 151 -12.28 -6.11 -2.51
CA GLU A 151 -11.97 -6.92 -1.31
C GLU A 151 -12.88 -8.15 -1.12
N ARG A 152 -13.96 -8.26 -1.90
CA ARG A 152 -14.80 -9.47 -1.97
C ARG A 152 -14.19 -10.58 -2.84
N ASP A 153 -13.17 -10.26 -3.61
CA ASP A 153 -12.33 -11.21 -4.33
C ASP A 153 -11.22 -11.74 -3.40
N ILE A 154 -11.03 -13.05 -3.37
CA ILE A 154 -10.10 -13.69 -2.42
C ILE A 154 -8.65 -13.31 -2.67
N ALA A 155 -8.25 -13.09 -3.94
CA ALA A 155 -6.87 -12.70 -4.26
C ALA A 155 -6.60 -11.25 -3.85
N VAL A 156 -7.57 -10.35 -4.07
CA VAL A 156 -7.48 -8.95 -3.64
C VAL A 156 -7.50 -8.85 -2.10
N ALA A 157 -8.36 -9.63 -1.43
CA ALA A 157 -8.39 -9.70 0.03
C ALA A 157 -7.05 -10.20 0.62
N ALA A 158 -6.47 -11.25 0.03
CA ALA A 158 -5.16 -11.75 0.40
C ALA A 158 -4.06 -10.68 0.21
N ALA A 159 -4.07 -9.99 -0.94
CA ALA A 159 -3.15 -8.88 -1.21
C ALA A 159 -3.29 -7.75 -0.19
N SER A 160 -4.52 -7.41 0.21
CA SER A 160 -4.81 -6.40 1.24
C SER A 160 -4.14 -6.73 2.58
N ILE A 161 -4.24 -7.99 3.00
CA ILE A 161 -3.63 -8.48 4.25
C ILE A 161 -2.11 -8.40 4.16
N ILE A 162 -1.51 -8.85 3.06
CA ILE A 162 -0.05 -8.80 2.86
C ILE A 162 0.46 -7.36 2.83
N ALA A 163 -0.21 -6.47 2.10
CA ALA A 163 0.15 -5.05 2.02
C ALA A 163 0.06 -4.39 3.40
N ARG A 164 -1.01 -4.67 4.16
CA ARG A 164 -1.21 -4.14 5.52
C ARG A 164 -0.16 -4.66 6.50
N ASP A 165 0.19 -5.93 6.44
CA ASP A 165 1.25 -6.50 7.27
C ASP A 165 2.61 -5.84 7.01
N ALA A 166 3.00 -5.72 5.74
CA ALA A 166 4.23 -5.07 5.35
C ALA A 166 4.26 -3.57 5.69
N PHE A 167 3.12 -2.88 5.59
CA PHE A 167 2.98 -1.50 6.06
C PHE A 167 3.21 -1.38 7.58
N LEU A 168 2.61 -2.28 8.37
CA LEU A 168 2.78 -2.30 9.83
C LEU A 168 4.24 -2.59 10.22
N ALA A 169 4.91 -3.52 9.54
CA ALA A 169 6.33 -3.79 9.75
C ALA A 169 7.22 -2.57 9.41
N GLY A 170 6.89 -1.85 8.33
CA GLY A 170 7.58 -0.61 7.97
C GLY A 170 7.39 0.50 9.01
N MET A 171 6.18 0.63 9.57
CA MET A 171 5.91 1.54 10.68
C MET A 171 6.73 1.18 11.91
N GLU A 172 6.79 -0.09 12.31
CA GLU A 172 7.61 -0.56 13.44
C GLU A 172 9.09 -0.29 13.24
N THR A 173 9.58 -0.51 12.01
CA THR A 173 10.97 -0.22 11.64
C THR A 173 11.31 1.26 11.84
N LEU A 174 10.44 2.16 11.39
CA LEU A 174 10.62 3.60 11.57
C LEU A 174 10.52 4.01 13.04
N SER A 175 9.49 3.53 13.75
CA SER A 175 9.31 3.85 15.16
C SER A 175 10.50 3.39 16.00
N LYS A 176 11.07 2.23 15.70
CA LYS A 176 12.29 1.73 16.35
C LYS A 176 13.52 2.56 15.99
N LYS A 177 13.70 2.91 14.70
CA LYS A 177 14.85 3.70 14.24
C LYS A 177 14.92 5.08 14.91
N TYR A 178 13.77 5.72 15.12
CA TYR A 178 13.69 7.05 15.70
C TYR A 178 13.33 7.06 17.18
N GLU A 179 13.14 5.88 17.79
CA GLU A 179 12.66 5.74 19.18
C GLU A 179 11.39 6.57 19.46
N PHE A 180 10.52 6.67 18.46
CA PHE A 180 9.34 7.53 18.46
C PHE A 180 8.12 6.78 17.96
N GLN A 181 7.02 6.81 18.71
CA GLN A 181 5.79 6.11 18.32
C GLN A 181 5.05 6.87 17.22
N LEU A 182 5.20 6.44 15.97
CA LEU A 182 4.53 7.06 14.83
C LEU A 182 3.05 6.62 14.76
N PRO A 183 2.08 7.56 14.86
CA PRO A 183 0.68 7.23 14.71
C PRO A 183 0.33 6.90 13.26
N ARG A 184 -0.66 6.02 13.07
CA ARG A 184 -1.25 5.73 11.76
C ARG A 184 -2.34 6.74 11.41
N GLY A 185 -2.67 6.83 10.13
CA GLY A 185 -3.66 7.72 9.55
C GLY A 185 -3.11 9.11 9.24
N SER A 186 -4.03 10.01 8.91
CA SER A 186 -3.75 11.41 8.60
C SER A 186 -4.56 12.38 9.45
N TYR A 187 -5.49 11.86 10.27
CA TYR A 187 -6.27 12.65 11.20
C TYR A 187 -5.60 12.67 12.57
N ARG A 188 -5.47 13.86 13.18
CA ARG A 188 -4.83 14.08 14.50
C ARG A 188 -3.37 13.66 14.61
N VAL A 189 -2.65 13.56 13.49
CA VAL A 189 -1.21 13.23 13.46
C VAL A 189 -0.29 14.45 13.53
N THR A 190 -0.83 15.67 13.34
CA THR A 190 -0.05 16.92 13.36
C THR A 190 0.72 17.13 14.66
N LYS A 191 0.13 16.81 15.81
CA LYS A 191 0.80 16.91 17.11
C LYS A 191 2.04 16.03 17.17
N ALA A 192 1.91 14.76 16.77
CA ALA A 192 3.03 13.83 16.71
C ALA A 192 4.09 14.28 15.69
N GLY A 193 3.69 14.88 14.55
CA GLY A 193 4.62 15.46 13.60
C GLY A 193 5.44 16.61 14.18
N LYS A 194 4.80 17.53 14.91
CA LYS A 194 5.50 18.63 15.59
C LYS A 194 6.47 18.11 16.65
N GLU A 195 6.05 17.13 17.44
CA GLU A 195 6.90 16.47 18.43
C GLU A 195 8.11 15.79 17.78
N PHE A 196 7.89 15.05 16.68
CA PHE A 196 8.96 14.42 15.91
C PHE A 196 9.97 15.45 15.38
N VAL A 197 9.49 16.56 14.81
CA VAL A 197 10.35 17.66 14.31
C VAL A 197 11.13 18.32 15.44
N ALA A 198 10.52 18.51 16.61
CA ALA A 198 11.20 19.08 17.78
C ALA A 198 12.33 18.16 18.29
N LEU A 199 12.16 16.84 18.22
CA LEU A 199 13.13 15.86 18.70
C LEU A 199 14.24 15.54 17.68
N HIS A 200 13.89 15.43 16.40
CA HIS A 200 14.79 14.91 15.36
C HIS A 200 15.14 15.92 14.27
N GLY A 201 14.56 17.12 14.32
CA GLY A 201 14.75 18.17 13.32
C GLY A 201 13.86 18.03 12.09
N ALA A 202 13.59 19.16 11.44
CA ALA A 202 12.73 19.23 10.25
C ALA A 202 13.25 18.39 9.08
N SER A 203 14.59 18.30 8.92
CA SER A 203 15.21 17.52 7.85
C SER A 203 14.95 16.02 7.97
N ALA A 204 14.70 15.50 9.18
CA ALA A 204 14.39 14.09 9.39
C ALA A 204 12.93 13.73 9.02
N LEU A 205 12.05 14.71 8.85
CA LEU A 205 10.62 14.45 8.60
C LEU A 205 10.39 13.66 7.30
N GLY A 206 11.18 13.92 6.26
CA GLY A 206 11.11 13.20 4.98
C GLY A 206 11.47 11.71 5.07
N GLU A 207 12.11 11.28 6.16
CA GLU A 207 12.48 9.89 6.40
C GLU A 207 11.33 9.07 7.02
N VAL A 208 10.36 9.74 7.65
CA VAL A 208 9.23 9.09 8.33
C VAL A 208 7.87 9.42 7.74
N ALA A 209 7.74 10.53 7.01
CA ALA A 209 6.46 11.06 6.55
C ALA A 209 6.41 11.33 5.04
N LYS A 210 5.19 11.31 4.50
CA LYS A 210 4.84 11.66 3.12
C LYS A 210 4.61 13.17 3.02
N LEU A 211 5.57 13.90 2.47
CA LEU A 211 5.62 15.37 2.60
C LEU A 211 4.55 16.11 1.78
N HIS A 212 3.97 15.47 0.75
CA HIS A 212 2.92 16.08 -0.08
C HIS A 212 1.56 16.24 0.62
N PHE A 213 1.39 15.69 1.84
CA PHE A 213 0.17 15.89 2.61
C PHE A 213 0.05 17.37 3.01
N SER A 214 -1.15 17.94 2.91
CA SER A 214 -1.38 19.35 3.26
C SER A 214 -1.02 19.69 4.70
N LEU A 215 -1.07 18.71 5.61
CA LEU A 215 -0.72 18.89 7.03
C LEU A 215 0.79 19.12 7.27
N THR A 216 1.65 18.88 6.27
CA THR A 216 3.11 19.05 6.41
C THR A 216 3.47 20.49 6.74
N GLU A 217 2.78 21.47 6.15
CA GLU A 217 2.97 22.90 6.43
C GLU A 217 2.71 23.19 7.91
N ASP A 218 1.60 22.69 8.45
CA ASP A 218 1.27 22.84 9.86
C ASP A 218 2.29 22.16 10.78
N VAL A 219 2.82 20.99 10.39
CA VAL A 219 3.84 20.25 11.14
C VAL A 219 5.16 21.03 11.21
N LEU A 220 5.55 21.69 10.12
CA LEU A 220 6.79 22.47 10.03
C LEU A 220 6.65 23.90 10.58
N ALA A 221 5.42 24.38 10.79
CA ALA A 221 5.18 25.70 11.33
C ALA A 221 5.78 25.84 12.75
N PRO A 222 6.54 26.92 13.02
CA PRO A 222 7.10 27.17 14.34
C PRO A 222 5.98 27.28 15.39
N ALA A 223 6.27 26.89 16.63
CA ALA A 223 5.34 27.03 17.72
C ALA A 223 5.00 28.53 17.91
N VAL A 224 3.77 28.92 17.58
CA VAL A 224 3.28 30.27 17.85
C VAL A 224 3.05 30.37 19.36
N PHE A 225 4.05 30.84 20.11
CA PHE A 225 3.84 31.32 21.47
C PHE A 225 3.00 32.60 21.38
N ARG A 226 1.69 32.48 21.63
CA ARG A 226 0.88 33.65 21.95
C ARG A 226 1.31 34.10 23.35
N PHE A 227 2.13 35.16 23.40
CA PHE A 227 2.24 35.94 24.61
C PHE A 227 0.89 36.61 24.86
N SER A 228 0.15 36.10 25.84
CA SER A 228 -0.91 36.88 26.46
C SER A 228 -0.23 38.04 27.16
N ALA A 229 -0.32 39.24 26.58
CA ALA A 229 0.06 40.46 27.27
C ALA A 229 -0.84 40.59 28.52
N LEU A 230 -0.19 40.72 29.68
CA LEU A 230 -0.82 41.08 30.96
C LEU A 230 -1.38 42.50 30.90
#